data_AF-A0A2X1SVE2-F1
#
_entry.id   AF-A0A2X1SVE2-F1
#
_cell.length_a   1.000
_cell.length_b   1.000
_cell.length_c   1.000
_cell.angle_alpha   90.00
_cell.angle_beta   90.00
_cell.angle_gamma   90.00
#
_symmetry.space_group_name_H-M   'P 1'
#
loop_
_entity.id
_entity.type
_entity.pdbx_description
1 polymer ?
#
loop_
_entity_poly.entity_id
_entity_poly.type
_entity_poly.pdbx_seq_one_letter_code
_entity_poly.pdbx_strand_id
1 'polypeptide(L)'
;MLQQQVDELDGANKKLVVKVAALDEQVDVLSKARESLTAALRQETLRAESAVAEVSSTKLALQSEVEKSSRLEKEIDASAQAHVKQVKSLEERIKRGEDLTGELQRELETARINHEKALSGLQSQLKVSEDRVSDLSSTIERHEEELRTRQTTIDGLKEDVSSLTSQAKELTHQLEESGRLNHEAQEELRGQLSEQQIALVKAEQLASSTAKTLEQAEASNRLLQQQVDELDGANKKLVVKVAALDEQVDVLSKARESLTAALRQETLRAESAVAEVSSTKLALQSEVEKSSRLEKEIDASAQAHVKQVKSLEERIKRGEDLTGELQRELETARINHEKALSGLQSQLKVSEDRVSDLSSTIERHEEELRTRQTTIDGLKEDVSSLTSQAKELTHQLEESGRLNHEAQEELRGQLSEQQIALVKAEQLASSTAKTLEQAEASNRLLQQQVDELDGANKKLVVKVAALDEQVDVLSKARESLTAALRQETLRAESAVAEVSIPS
;
A
#
# COMPACT_ATOMS: atom_id res chain seq x y z
N MET A 1 -0.23 -15.61 -6.06
CA MET A 1 -1.55 -16.17 -6.42
C MET A 1 -2.14 -15.44 -7.62
N LEU A 2 -2.39 -14.12 -7.56
CA LEU A 2 -2.85 -13.33 -8.71
C LEU A 2 -1.96 -13.46 -9.95
N GLN A 3 -0.63 -13.29 -9.81
CA GLN A 3 0.33 -13.48 -10.91
C GLN A 3 0.18 -14.84 -11.62
N GLN A 4 -0.06 -15.89 -10.85
CA GLN A 4 -0.14 -17.25 -11.37
C GLN A 4 -1.45 -17.47 -12.14
N GLN A 5 -2.58 -16.96 -11.64
CA GLN A 5 -3.85 -17.00 -12.36
C GLN A 5 -3.80 -16.20 -13.65
N VAL A 6 -3.12 -15.05 -13.61
CA VAL A 6 -2.94 -14.16 -14.75
C VAL A 6 -2.05 -14.79 -15.83
N ASP A 7 -0.95 -15.43 -15.46
CA ASP A 7 -0.08 -16.17 -16.38
C ASP A 7 -0.79 -17.42 -16.96
N GLU A 8 -1.66 -18.07 -16.17
CA GLU A 8 -2.51 -19.17 -16.63
C GLU A 8 -3.52 -18.72 -17.69
N LEU A 9 -4.16 -17.56 -17.49
CA LEU A 9 -5.13 -16.99 -18.44
C LEU A 9 -4.47 -16.52 -19.75
N ASP A 10 -3.30 -15.86 -19.67
CA ASP A 10 -2.52 -15.49 -20.87
C ASP A 10 -2.05 -16.72 -21.66
N GLY A 11 -1.56 -17.74 -20.95
CA GLY A 11 -1.17 -19.02 -21.55
C GLY A 11 -2.35 -19.75 -22.21
N ALA A 12 -3.53 -19.73 -21.58
CA ALA A 12 -4.75 -20.28 -22.15
C ALA A 12 -5.17 -19.51 -23.42
N ASN A 13 -5.07 -18.18 -23.41
CA ASN A 13 -5.51 -17.40 -24.55
C ASN A 13 -4.57 -17.51 -25.76
N LYS A 14 -3.25 -17.52 -25.54
CA LYS A 14 -2.28 -17.82 -26.61
C LYS A 14 -2.58 -19.14 -27.31
N LYS A 15 -2.99 -20.17 -26.55
CA LYS A 15 -3.44 -21.45 -27.12
C LYS A 15 -4.75 -21.32 -27.91
N LEU A 16 -5.72 -20.55 -27.42
CA LEU A 16 -6.97 -20.29 -28.14
C LEU A 16 -6.75 -19.56 -29.46
N VAL A 17 -5.90 -18.52 -29.49
CA VAL A 17 -5.56 -17.77 -30.71
C VAL A 17 -4.94 -18.69 -31.77
N VAL A 18 -4.03 -19.58 -31.37
CA VAL A 18 -3.42 -20.57 -32.27
C VAL A 18 -4.48 -21.57 -32.75
N LYS A 19 -5.37 -22.03 -31.86
CA LYS A 19 -6.44 -22.96 -32.22
C LYS A 19 -7.41 -22.35 -33.22
N VAL A 20 -7.82 -21.09 -33.04
CA VAL A 20 -8.69 -20.38 -33.99
C VAL A 20 -7.99 -20.23 -35.35
N ALA A 21 -6.70 -19.88 -35.38
CA ALA A 21 -5.97 -19.80 -36.64
C ALA A 21 -5.91 -21.13 -37.41
N ALA A 22 -5.80 -22.26 -36.71
CA ALA A 22 -5.86 -23.58 -37.33
C ALA A 22 -7.27 -23.94 -37.82
N LEU A 23 -8.32 -23.55 -37.07
CA LEU A 23 -9.71 -23.74 -37.48
C LEU A 23 -10.05 -22.90 -38.72
N ASP A 24 -9.56 -21.66 -38.83
CA ASP A 24 -9.74 -20.80 -40.01
C ASP A 24 -9.22 -21.48 -41.29
N GLU A 25 -8.02 -22.04 -41.23
CA GLU A 25 -7.40 -22.73 -42.35
C GLU A 25 -8.20 -23.97 -42.76
N GLN A 26 -8.72 -24.72 -41.78
CA GLN A 26 -9.56 -25.88 -42.04
C GLN A 26 -10.91 -25.51 -42.67
N VAL A 27 -11.55 -24.43 -42.20
CA VAL A 27 -12.83 -23.96 -42.78
C VAL A 27 -12.64 -23.48 -44.22
N ASP A 28 -11.55 -22.78 -44.54
CA ASP A 28 -11.26 -22.33 -45.92
C ASP A 28 -11.04 -23.53 -46.87
N VAL A 29 -10.28 -24.54 -46.43
CA VAL A 29 -10.04 -25.78 -47.21
C VAL A 29 -11.34 -26.54 -47.47
N LEU A 30 -12.17 -26.74 -46.43
CA LEU A 30 -13.43 -27.47 -46.56
C LEU A 30 -14.45 -26.70 -47.41
N SER A 31 -14.45 -25.37 -47.33
CA SER A 31 -15.31 -24.52 -48.15
C SER A 31 -14.99 -24.68 -49.64
N LYS A 32 -13.70 -24.60 -50.01
CA LYS A 32 -13.24 -24.82 -51.39
C LYS A 32 -13.55 -26.24 -51.89
N ALA A 33 -13.34 -27.25 -51.04
CA ALA A 33 -13.67 -28.64 -51.38
C ALA A 33 -15.17 -28.82 -51.63
N ARG A 34 -16.02 -28.21 -50.79
CA ARG A 34 -17.48 -28.25 -50.93
C ARG A 34 -17.96 -27.55 -52.21
N GLU A 35 -17.40 -26.40 -52.55
CA GLU A 35 -17.70 -25.70 -53.81
C GLU A 35 -17.38 -26.57 -55.02
N SER A 36 -16.20 -27.20 -55.03
CA SER A 36 -15.78 -28.11 -56.11
C SER A 36 -16.71 -29.32 -56.25
N LEU A 37 -17.06 -29.98 -55.15
CA LEU A 37 -17.97 -31.14 -55.16
C LEU A 37 -19.40 -30.76 -55.56
N THR A 38 -19.86 -29.57 -55.15
CA THR A 38 -21.17 -29.04 -55.55
C THR A 38 -21.22 -28.79 -57.07
N ALA A 39 -20.14 -28.25 -57.64
CA ALA A 39 -20.04 -28.07 -59.09
C ALA A 39 -20.03 -29.41 -59.83
N ALA A 40 -19.30 -30.41 -59.32
CA ALA A 40 -19.26 -31.76 -59.88
C ALA A 40 -20.64 -32.45 -59.83
N LEU A 41 -21.35 -32.37 -58.70
CA LEU A 41 -22.70 -32.91 -58.55
C LEU A 41 -23.67 -32.30 -59.56
N ARG A 42 -23.60 -30.96 -59.74
CA ARG A 42 -24.44 -30.26 -60.72
C ARG A 42 -24.15 -30.73 -62.15
N GLN A 43 -22.87 -30.87 -62.50
CA GLN A 43 -22.47 -31.32 -63.82
C GLN A 43 -22.94 -32.76 -64.10
N GLU A 44 -22.82 -33.66 -63.12
CA GLU A 44 -23.21 -35.06 -63.28
C GLU A 44 -24.73 -35.23 -63.33
N THR A 45 -25.48 -34.40 -62.59
CA THR A 45 -26.95 -34.36 -62.67
C THR A 45 -27.42 -33.96 -64.07
N LEU A 46 -26.84 -32.89 -64.65
CA LEU A 46 -27.14 -32.46 -66.02
C LEU A 46 -26.81 -33.55 -67.06
N ARG A 47 -25.72 -34.29 -66.86
CA ARG A 47 -25.39 -35.44 -67.73
C ARG A 47 -26.42 -36.56 -67.60
N ALA A 48 -26.83 -36.90 -66.38
CA ALA A 48 -27.86 -37.92 -66.16
C ALA A 48 -29.19 -37.53 -66.85
N GLU A 49 -29.62 -36.26 -66.75
CA GLU A 49 -30.80 -35.74 -67.45
C GLU A 49 -30.73 -35.93 -68.97
N SER A 50 -29.59 -35.59 -69.58
CA SER A 50 -29.37 -35.80 -71.02
C SER A 50 -29.48 -37.27 -71.41
N ALA A 51 -28.93 -38.19 -70.61
CA ALA A 51 -29.01 -39.62 -70.87
C ALA A 51 -30.43 -40.18 -70.70
N VAL A 52 -31.23 -39.67 -69.75
CA VAL A 52 -32.65 -40.03 -69.60
C VAL A 52 -33.43 -39.64 -70.86
N ALA A 53 -33.19 -38.45 -71.41
CA ALA A 53 -33.82 -38.00 -72.64
C ALA A 53 -33.44 -38.90 -73.84
N GLU A 54 -32.18 -39.30 -73.95
CA GLU A 54 -31.71 -40.22 -75.00
C GLU A 54 -32.31 -41.63 -74.88
N VAL A 55 -32.42 -42.19 -73.67
CA VAL A 55 -33.12 -43.47 -73.42
C VAL A 55 -34.58 -43.37 -73.86
N SER A 56 -35.29 -42.30 -73.48
CA SER A 56 -36.68 -42.10 -73.86
C SER A 56 -36.84 -42.03 -75.39
N SER A 57 -35.98 -41.27 -76.08
CA SER A 57 -35.99 -41.17 -77.54
C SER A 57 -35.69 -42.50 -78.23
N THR A 58 -34.73 -43.28 -77.73
CA THR A 58 -34.38 -44.60 -78.31
C THR A 58 -35.46 -45.63 -78.06
N LYS A 59 -36.16 -45.59 -76.92
CA LYS A 59 -37.31 -46.45 -76.62
C LYS A 59 -38.49 -46.18 -77.55
N LEU A 60 -38.79 -44.92 -77.86
CA LEU A 60 -39.80 -44.56 -78.86
C LEU A 60 -39.43 -45.08 -80.26
N ALA A 61 -38.15 -44.98 -80.64
CA ALA A 61 -37.65 -45.53 -81.91
C ALA A 61 -37.76 -47.06 -81.96
N LEU A 62 -37.43 -47.76 -80.86
CA LEU A 62 -37.60 -49.20 -80.74
C LEU A 62 -39.07 -49.60 -80.91
N GLN A 63 -39.99 -48.91 -80.24
CA GLN A 63 -41.43 -49.17 -80.35
C GLN A 63 -41.91 -49.04 -81.80
N SER A 64 -41.53 -47.96 -82.48
CA SER A 64 -41.88 -47.75 -83.89
C SER A 64 -41.34 -48.85 -84.80
N GLU A 65 -40.12 -49.36 -84.54
CA GLU A 65 -39.52 -50.41 -85.37
C GLU A 65 -40.11 -51.80 -85.06
N VAL A 66 -40.46 -52.09 -83.81
CA VAL A 66 -41.20 -53.31 -83.43
C VAL A 66 -42.57 -53.37 -84.10
N GLU A 67 -43.31 -52.25 -84.11
CA GLU A 67 -44.58 -52.16 -84.83
C GLU A 67 -44.42 -52.39 -86.33
N LYS A 68 -43.33 -51.89 -86.92
CA LYS A 68 -43.00 -52.09 -88.34
C LYS A 68 -42.64 -53.55 -88.64
N SER A 69 -41.82 -54.21 -87.81
CA SER A 69 -41.55 -55.65 -87.94
C SER A 69 -42.83 -56.48 -87.87
N SER A 70 -43.73 -56.19 -86.92
CA SER A 70 -45.03 -56.87 -86.82
C SER A 70 -45.94 -56.65 -88.03
N ARG A 71 -45.91 -55.45 -88.64
CA ARG A 71 -46.65 -55.18 -89.89
C ARG A 71 -46.06 -55.96 -91.06
N LEU A 72 -44.74 -55.99 -91.20
CA LEU A 72 -44.04 -56.73 -92.25
C LEU A 72 -44.28 -58.24 -92.13
N GLU A 73 -44.28 -58.79 -90.91
CA GLU A 73 -44.60 -60.20 -90.64
C GLU A 73 -46.04 -60.54 -91.11
N LYS A 74 -47.03 -59.71 -90.73
CA LYS A 74 -48.42 -59.86 -91.20
C LYS A 74 -48.54 -59.73 -92.72
N GLU A 75 -47.77 -58.85 -93.34
CA GLU A 75 -47.78 -58.64 -94.80
C GLU A 75 -47.13 -59.81 -95.55
N ILE A 76 -46.05 -60.38 -95.02
CA ILE A 76 -45.43 -61.62 -95.51
C ILE A 76 -46.45 -62.76 -95.43
N ASP A 77 -47.12 -62.95 -94.29
CA ASP A 77 -48.14 -63.99 -94.11
C ASP A 77 -49.32 -63.81 -95.06
N ALA A 78 -49.83 -62.58 -95.20
CA ALA A 78 -50.91 -62.27 -96.12
C ALA A 78 -50.50 -62.49 -97.59
N SER A 79 -49.30 -62.06 -97.98
CA SER A 79 -48.74 -62.26 -99.31
C SER A 79 -48.51 -63.75 -99.60
N ALA A 80 -48.01 -64.52 -98.64
CA ALA A 80 -47.82 -65.96 -98.76
C ALA A 80 -49.16 -66.69 -98.92
N GLN A 81 -50.18 -66.32 -98.14
CA GLN A 81 -51.53 -66.87 -98.29
C GLN A 81 -52.16 -66.51 -99.63
N ALA A 82 -52.00 -65.27 -100.09
CA ALA A 82 -52.48 -64.81 -101.39
C ALA A 82 -51.80 -65.60 -102.53
N HIS A 83 -50.48 -65.78 -102.45
CA HIS A 83 -49.71 -66.60 -103.37
C HIS A 83 -50.23 -68.04 -103.41
N VAL A 84 -50.38 -68.70 -102.25
CA VAL A 84 -50.91 -70.08 -102.16
C VAL A 84 -52.29 -70.20 -102.78
N LYS A 85 -53.18 -69.22 -102.57
CA LYS A 85 -54.53 -69.21 -103.19
C LYS A 85 -54.47 -69.02 -104.71
N GLN A 86 -53.66 -68.08 -105.19
CA GLN A 86 -53.53 -67.78 -106.62
C GLN A 86 -52.89 -68.94 -107.38
N VAL A 87 -51.82 -69.53 -106.83
CA VAL A 87 -51.16 -70.71 -107.39
C VAL A 87 -52.13 -71.89 -107.44
N LYS A 88 -52.85 -72.20 -106.35
CA LYS A 88 -53.85 -73.27 -106.35
C LYS A 88 -54.96 -73.04 -107.39
N SER A 89 -55.48 -71.82 -107.50
CA SER A 89 -56.51 -71.48 -108.49
C SER A 89 -56.02 -71.67 -109.93
N LEU A 90 -54.80 -71.19 -110.25
CA LEU A 90 -54.20 -71.36 -111.57
C LEU A 90 -53.87 -72.83 -111.87
N GLU A 91 -53.35 -73.58 -110.89
CA GLU A 91 -53.10 -75.02 -111.00
C GLU A 91 -54.39 -75.83 -111.23
N GLU A 92 -55.49 -75.48 -110.54
CA GLU A 92 -56.79 -76.12 -110.73
C GLU A 92 -57.42 -75.82 -112.09
N ARG A 93 -57.27 -74.60 -112.61
CA ARG A 93 -57.73 -74.22 -113.95
C ARG A 93 -56.96 -74.96 -115.04
N ILE A 94 -55.63 -75.09 -114.88
CA ILE A 94 -54.80 -75.91 -115.77
C ILE A 94 -55.27 -77.38 -115.73
N LYS A 95 -55.52 -77.96 -114.55
CA LYS A 95 -56.03 -79.35 -114.41
C LYS A 95 -57.41 -79.57 -115.04
N ARG A 96 -58.27 -78.54 -115.08
CA ARG A 96 -59.61 -78.59 -115.69
C ARG A 96 -59.59 -78.56 -117.23
N GLY A 97 -58.41 -78.44 -117.85
CA GLY A 97 -58.27 -78.40 -119.31
C GLY A 97 -58.59 -77.03 -119.92
N GLU A 98 -58.61 -75.97 -119.10
CA GLU A 98 -58.85 -74.59 -119.56
C GLU A 98 -57.64 -73.99 -120.30
N ASP A 99 -56.50 -74.69 -120.33
CA ASP A 99 -55.25 -74.25 -120.98
C ASP A 99 -55.09 -74.85 -122.39
N LEU A 100 -55.79 -74.28 -123.37
CA LEU A 100 -55.76 -74.74 -124.77
C LEU A 100 -54.55 -74.20 -125.57
N THR A 101 -53.80 -73.22 -125.02
CA THR A 101 -52.75 -72.46 -125.72
C THR A 101 -51.42 -72.33 -124.94
N GLY A 102 -51.35 -72.82 -123.69
CA GLY A 102 -50.17 -72.71 -122.82
C GLY A 102 -50.01 -71.35 -122.12
N GLU A 103 -51.03 -70.49 -122.18
CA GLU A 103 -51.03 -69.17 -121.56
C GLU A 103 -51.19 -69.25 -120.03
N LEU A 104 -52.02 -70.18 -119.53
CA LEU A 104 -52.20 -70.36 -118.08
C LEU A 104 -50.91 -70.89 -117.41
N GLN A 105 -50.13 -71.71 -118.11
CA GLN A 105 -48.79 -72.13 -117.63
C GLN A 105 -47.82 -70.96 -117.51
N ARG A 106 -47.79 -70.04 -118.49
CA ARG A 106 -46.95 -68.83 -118.40
C ARG A 106 -47.42 -67.88 -117.29
N GLU A 107 -48.72 -67.77 -117.09
CA GLU A 107 -49.31 -66.95 -116.02
C GLU A 107 -49.00 -67.53 -114.63
N LEU A 108 -49.06 -68.86 -114.47
CA LEU A 108 -48.65 -69.54 -113.24
C LEU A 108 -47.16 -69.32 -112.93
N GLU A 109 -46.30 -69.45 -113.92
CA GLU A 109 -44.85 -69.24 -113.74
C GLU A 109 -44.53 -67.77 -113.43
N THR A 110 -45.17 -66.84 -114.13
CA THR A 110 -45.03 -65.39 -113.86
C THR A 110 -45.55 -65.03 -112.47
N ALA A 111 -46.67 -65.62 -112.04
CA ALA A 111 -47.18 -65.45 -110.69
C ALA A 111 -46.19 -65.98 -109.65
N ARG A 112 -45.65 -67.19 -109.83
CA ARG A 112 -44.64 -67.76 -108.92
C ARG A 112 -43.40 -66.88 -108.79
N ILE A 113 -42.82 -66.43 -109.91
CA ILE A 113 -41.65 -65.55 -109.91
C ILE A 113 -41.95 -64.21 -109.23
N ASN A 114 -43.09 -63.60 -109.53
CA ASN A 114 -43.48 -62.32 -108.93
C ASN A 114 -43.71 -62.44 -107.43
N HIS A 115 -44.34 -63.53 -106.98
CA HIS A 115 -44.59 -63.79 -105.57
C HIS A 115 -43.32 -64.15 -104.82
N GLU A 116 -42.42 -64.95 -105.41
CA GLU A 116 -41.10 -65.23 -104.83
C GLU A 116 -40.27 -63.95 -104.67
N LYS A 117 -40.31 -63.05 -105.66
CA LYS A 117 -39.66 -61.74 -105.58
C LYS A 117 -40.30 -60.82 -104.53
N ALA A 118 -41.63 -60.82 -104.41
CA ALA A 118 -42.33 -60.03 -103.41
C ALA A 118 -42.06 -60.55 -101.99
N LEU A 119 -42.13 -61.87 -101.77
CA LEU A 119 -41.84 -62.50 -100.49
C LEU A 119 -40.38 -62.30 -100.08
N SER A 120 -39.42 -62.50 -100.98
CA SER A 120 -38.00 -62.25 -100.68
C SER A 120 -37.71 -60.78 -100.39
N GLY A 121 -38.39 -59.84 -101.08
CA GLY A 121 -38.31 -58.41 -100.78
C GLY A 121 -38.83 -58.06 -99.39
N LEU A 122 -40.03 -58.55 -99.04
CA LEU A 122 -40.62 -58.36 -97.71
C LEU A 122 -39.80 -59.03 -96.60
N GLN A 123 -39.30 -60.25 -96.83
CA GLN A 123 -38.43 -60.97 -95.89
C GLN A 123 -37.11 -60.22 -95.66
N SER A 124 -36.54 -59.63 -96.72
CA SER A 124 -35.34 -58.79 -96.57
C SER A 124 -35.64 -57.52 -95.76
N GLN A 125 -36.81 -56.91 -95.93
CA GLN A 125 -37.22 -55.74 -95.14
C GLN A 125 -37.49 -56.12 -93.68
N LEU A 126 -38.12 -57.27 -93.43
CA LEU A 126 -38.33 -57.81 -92.09
C LEU A 126 -37.00 -58.05 -91.40
N LYS A 127 -36.05 -58.71 -92.06
CA LYS A 127 -34.72 -58.95 -91.49
C LYS A 127 -33.99 -57.65 -91.13
N VAL A 128 -34.03 -56.62 -91.99
CA VAL A 128 -33.44 -55.30 -91.68
C VAL A 128 -34.14 -54.65 -90.47
N SER A 129 -35.46 -54.81 -90.35
CA SER A 129 -36.25 -54.31 -89.22
C SER A 129 -35.91 -55.06 -87.93
N GLU A 130 -35.76 -56.39 -87.98
CA GLU A 130 -35.34 -57.23 -86.86
C GLU A 130 -33.91 -56.92 -86.39
N ASP A 131 -32.96 -56.77 -87.32
CA ASP A 131 -31.59 -56.32 -87.03
C ASP A 131 -31.62 -54.95 -86.34
N ARG A 132 -32.48 -54.03 -86.82
CA ARG A 132 -32.63 -52.70 -86.22
C ARG A 132 -33.26 -52.72 -84.82
N VAL A 133 -34.21 -53.64 -84.57
CA VAL A 133 -34.79 -53.88 -83.24
C VAL A 133 -33.72 -54.41 -82.28
N SER A 134 -32.85 -55.32 -82.73
CA SER A 134 -31.74 -55.83 -81.93
C SER A 134 -30.72 -54.73 -81.59
N ASP A 135 -30.32 -53.91 -82.57
CA ASP A 135 -29.43 -52.77 -82.37
C ASP A 135 -29.99 -51.75 -81.38
N LEU A 136 -31.27 -51.38 -81.53
CA LEU A 136 -31.94 -50.42 -80.64
C LEU A 136 -32.07 -50.96 -79.22
N SER A 137 -32.37 -52.26 -79.07
CA SER A 137 -32.46 -52.91 -77.76
C SER A 137 -31.10 -52.92 -77.05
N SER A 138 -30.02 -53.28 -77.75
CA SER A 138 -28.66 -53.23 -77.18
C SER A 138 -28.21 -51.81 -76.81
N THR A 139 -28.65 -50.81 -77.58
CA THR A 139 -28.38 -49.40 -77.29
C THR A 139 -29.09 -48.93 -76.03
N ILE A 140 -30.34 -49.35 -75.83
CA ILE A 140 -31.12 -49.06 -74.61
C ILE A 140 -30.46 -49.71 -73.39
N GLU A 141 -30.07 -50.98 -73.47
CA GLU A 141 -29.38 -51.68 -72.37
C GLU A 141 -28.08 -50.94 -71.96
N ARG A 142 -27.29 -50.49 -72.93
CA ARG A 142 -26.07 -49.70 -72.67
C ARG A 142 -26.37 -48.37 -71.99
N HIS A 143 -27.38 -47.63 -72.47
CA HIS A 143 -27.76 -46.34 -71.89
C HIS A 143 -28.34 -46.49 -70.48
N GLU A 144 -29.13 -47.55 -70.22
CA GLU A 144 -29.66 -47.84 -68.90
C GLU A 144 -28.54 -48.19 -67.90
N GLU A 145 -27.52 -48.94 -68.33
CA GLU A 145 -26.36 -49.22 -67.49
C GLU A 145 -25.55 -47.95 -67.20
N GLU A 146 -25.34 -47.10 -68.20
CA GLU A 146 -24.72 -45.79 -68.01
C GLU A 146 -25.51 -44.92 -67.02
N LEU A 147 -26.85 -44.90 -67.11
CA LEU A 147 -27.69 -44.21 -66.13
C LEU A 147 -27.54 -44.76 -64.71
N ARG A 148 -27.45 -46.08 -64.52
CA ARG A 148 -27.19 -46.67 -63.19
C ARG A 148 -25.86 -46.20 -62.61
N THR A 149 -24.80 -46.17 -63.42
CA THR A 149 -23.48 -45.69 -62.96
C THR A 149 -23.50 -44.20 -62.60
N ARG A 150 -24.16 -43.35 -63.41
CA ARG A 150 -24.31 -41.92 -63.11
C ARG A 150 -25.14 -41.68 -61.85
N GLN A 151 -26.22 -42.45 -61.66
CA GLN A 151 -27.04 -42.38 -60.45
C GLN A 151 -26.22 -42.73 -59.19
N THR A 152 -25.42 -43.79 -59.24
CA THR A 152 -24.54 -44.15 -58.10
C THR A 152 -23.50 -43.06 -57.80
N THR A 153 -23.01 -42.37 -58.84
CA THR A 153 -22.07 -41.25 -58.70
C THR A 153 -22.75 -40.03 -58.06
N ILE A 154 -23.98 -39.72 -58.49
CA ILE A 154 -24.80 -38.64 -57.92
C ILE A 154 -25.08 -38.89 -56.44
N ASP A 155 -25.41 -40.13 -56.06
CA ASP A 155 -25.71 -40.46 -54.67
C ASP A 155 -24.46 -40.37 -53.78
N GLY A 156 -23.29 -40.79 -54.26
CA GLY A 156 -22.01 -40.58 -53.56
C GLY A 156 -21.66 -39.10 -53.40
N LEU A 157 -21.82 -38.28 -54.45
CA LEU A 157 -21.57 -36.84 -54.38
C LEU A 157 -22.54 -36.12 -53.42
N LYS A 158 -23.80 -36.57 -53.30
CA LYS A 158 -24.75 -36.04 -52.31
C LYS A 158 -24.34 -36.36 -50.88
N GLU A 159 -23.81 -37.56 -50.65
CA GLU A 159 -23.31 -37.97 -49.34
C GLU A 159 -22.09 -37.14 -48.94
N ASP A 160 -21.14 -36.93 -49.86
CA ASP A 160 -19.95 -36.10 -49.64
C ASP A 160 -20.32 -34.63 -49.31
N VAL A 161 -21.26 -34.03 -50.06
CA VAL A 161 -21.75 -32.67 -49.81
C VAL A 161 -22.44 -32.57 -48.43
N SER A 162 -23.20 -33.60 -48.03
CA SER A 162 -23.88 -33.63 -46.74
C SER A 162 -22.90 -33.79 -45.57
N SER A 163 -21.87 -34.61 -45.74
CA SER A 163 -20.78 -34.80 -44.78
C SER A 163 -20.00 -33.50 -44.55
N LEU A 164 -19.55 -32.85 -45.62
CA LEU A 164 -18.83 -31.57 -45.54
C LEU A 164 -19.70 -30.45 -44.93
N THR A 165 -21.00 -30.44 -45.22
CA THR A 165 -21.94 -29.48 -44.61
C THR A 165 -22.05 -29.67 -43.10
N SER A 166 -22.02 -30.91 -42.63
CA SER A 166 -22.06 -31.22 -41.20
C SER A 166 -20.75 -30.81 -40.50
N GLN A 167 -19.60 -31.07 -41.15
CA GLN A 167 -18.29 -30.63 -40.65
C GLN A 167 -18.17 -29.11 -40.59
N ALA A 168 -18.68 -28.39 -41.59
CA ALA A 168 -18.68 -26.92 -41.59
C ALA A 168 -19.46 -26.35 -40.39
N LYS A 169 -20.64 -26.90 -40.08
CA LYS A 169 -21.43 -26.47 -38.91
C LYS A 169 -20.71 -26.71 -37.58
N GLU A 170 -20.06 -27.85 -37.44
CA GLU A 170 -19.29 -28.19 -36.24
C GLU A 170 -18.11 -27.22 -36.04
N LEU A 171 -17.36 -26.92 -37.10
CA LEU A 171 -16.25 -25.97 -37.05
C LEU A 171 -16.74 -24.55 -36.72
N THR A 172 -17.87 -24.11 -37.28
CA THR A 172 -18.49 -22.82 -36.92
C THR A 172 -18.83 -22.76 -35.42
N HIS A 173 -19.44 -23.80 -34.86
CA HIS A 173 -19.76 -23.85 -33.43
C HIS A 173 -18.48 -23.80 -32.57
N GLN A 174 -17.41 -24.51 -32.96
CA GLN A 174 -16.13 -24.47 -32.24
C GLN A 174 -15.45 -23.09 -32.27
N LEU A 175 -15.61 -22.36 -33.38
CA LEU A 175 -15.14 -20.98 -33.52
C LEU A 175 -15.92 -20.01 -32.62
N GLU A 176 -17.25 -20.11 -32.60
CA GLU A 176 -18.11 -19.32 -31.71
C GLU A 176 -17.79 -19.57 -30.23
N GLU A 177 -17.62 -20.84 -29.85
CA GLU A 177 -17.25 -21.23 -28.49
C GLU A 177 -15.87 -20.69 -28.11
N SER A 178 -14.89 -20.75 -29.02
CA SER A 178 -13.56 -20.18 -28.80
C SER A 178 -13.60 -18.65 -28.68
N GLY A 179 -14.46 -17.98 -29.44
CA GLY A 179 -14.67 -16.53 -29.34
C GLY A 179 -15.28 -16.13 -27.99
N ARG A 180 -16.30 -16.87 -27.52
CA ARG A 180 -16.91 -16.66 -26.20
C ARG A 180 -15.91 -16.84 -25.07
N LEU A 181 -15.12 -17.93 -25.09
CA LEU A 181 -14.12 -18.21 -24.06
C LEU A 181 -13.02 -17.14 -24.00
N ASN A 182 -12.58 -16.62 -25.15
CA ASN A 182 -11.64 -15.51 -25.20
C ASN A 182 -12.24 -14.21 -24.60
N HIS A 183 -13.52 -13.93 -24.87
CA HIS A 183 -14.18 -12.76 -24.31
C HIS A 183 -14.35 -12.86 -22.78
N GLU A 184 -14.72 -14.04 -22.26
CA GLU A 184 -14.82 -14.29 -20.81
C GLU A 184 -13.47 -14.09 -20.11
N ALA A 185 -12.38 -14.61 -20.67
CA ALA A 185 -11.04 -14.41 -20.13
C ALA A 185 -10.63 -12.92 -20.09
N GLN A 186 -11.02 -12.13 -21.10
CA GLN A 186 -10.76 -10.69 -21.11
C GLN A 186 -11.54 -9.92 -20.04
N GLU A 187 -12.82 -10.24 -19.87
CA GLU A 187 -13.63 -9.58 -18.85
C GLU A 187 -13.13 -9.91 -17.44
N GLU A 188 -12.66 -11.14 -17.20
CA GLU A 188 -12.04 -11.52 -15.93
C GLU A 188 -10.73 -10.76 -15.65
N LEU A 189 -9.83 -10.65 -16.64
CA LEU A 189 -8.61 -9.85 -16.52
C LEU A 189 -8.89 -8.35 -16.34
N ARG A 190 -9.90 -7.79 -17.01
CA ARG A 190 -10.36 -6.40 -16.79
C ARG A 190 -10.90 -6.21 -15.38
N GLY A 191 -11.66 -7.18 -14.87
CA GLY A 191 -12.12 -7.21 -13.48
C GLY A 191 -10.95 -7.16 -12.49
N GLN A 192 -9.96 -8.04 -12.67
CA GLN A 192 -8.76 -8.09 -11.82
C GLN A 192 -7.92 -6.81 -11.90
N LEU A 193 -7.78 -6.21 -13.10
CA LEU A 193 -7.09 -4.93 -13.29
C LEU A 193 -7.82 -3.80 -12.53
N SER A 194 -9.14 -3.72 -12.64
CA SER A 194 -9.96 -2.73 -11.94
C SER A 194 -9.84 -2.87 -10.42
N GLU A 195 -9.92 -4.10 -9.89
CA GLU A 195 -9.71 -4.38 -8.47
C GLU A 195 -8.31 -3.95 -8.00
N GLN A 196 -7.28 -4.21 -8.80
CA GLN A 196 -5.92 -3.77 -8.48
C GLN A 196 -5.71 -2.25 -8.59
N GLN A 197 -6.40 -1.56 -9.49
CA GLN A 197 -6.38 -0.09 -9.52
C GLN A 197 -7.02 0.51 -8.27
N ILE A 198 -8.13 -0.06 -7.79
CA ILE A 198 -8.75 0.35 -6.52
C ILE A 198 -7.79 0.07 -5.34
N ALA A 199 -7.13 -1.08 -5.32
CA ALA A 199 -6.16 -1.42 -4.28
C ALA A 199 -4.94 -0.49 -4.30
N LEU A 200 -4.44 -0.15 -5.49
CA LEU A 200 -3.34 0.78 -5.68
C LEU A 200 -3.68 2.17 -5.14
N VAL A 201 -4.83 2.73 -5.50
CA VAL A 201 -5.28 4.04 -4.99
C VAL A 201 -5.38 4.04 -3.46
N LYS A 202 -5.87 2.95 -2.85
CA LYS A 202 -5.89 2.82 -1.38
C LYS A 202 -4.49 2.78 -0.79
N ALA A 203 -3.54 2.08 -1.43
CA ALA A 203 -2.15 2.03 -1.00
C ALA A 203 -1.48 3.42 -1.11
N GLU A 204 -1.74 4.17 -2.17
CA GLU A 204 -1.25 5.55 -2.35
C GLU A 204 -1.81 6.50 -1.28
N GLN A 205 -3.11 6.39 -0.96
CA GLN A 205 -3.73 7.17 0.10
C GLN A 205 -3.10 6.88 1.47
N LEU A 206 -2.87 5.60 1.78
CA LEU A 206 -2.17 5.18 3.00
C LEU A 206 -0.74 5.72 3.04
N ALA A 207 0.00 5.62 1.93
CA ALA A 207 1.35 6.17 1.80
C ALA A 207 1.38 7.68 2.04
N SER A 208 0.44 8.43 1.43
CA SER A 208 0.30 9.87 1.63
C SER A 208 0.00 10.23 3.09
N SER A 209 -0.92 9.51 3.73
CA SER A 209 -1.25 9.74 5.15
C SER A 209 -0.05 9.46 6.07
N THR A 210 0.71 8.40 5.78
CA THR A 210 1.87 7.98 6.58
C THR A 210 3.02 8.97 6.41
N ALA A 211 3.25 9.48 5.21
CA ALA A 211 4.23 10.53 4.94
C ALA A 211 3.91 11.82 5.71
N LYS A 212 2.64 12.23 5.75
CA LYS A 212 2.21 13.40 6.51
C LYS A 212 2.43 13.25 8.01
N THR A 213 2.14 12.07 8.57
CA THR A 213 2.41 11.78 9.98
C THR A 213 3.91 11.75 10.29
N LEU A 214 4.73 11.24 9.37
CA LEU A 214 6.18 11.25 9.51
C LEU A 214 6.73 12.68 9.52
N GLU A 215 6.30 13.51 8.58
CA GLU A 215 6.70 14.92 8.49
C GLU A 215 6.34 15.71 9.76
N GLN A 216 5.17 15.45 10.34
CA GLN A 216 4.75 16.02 11.62
C GLN A 216 5.63 15.55 12.79
N ALA A 217 5.98 14.26 12.84
CA ALA A 217 6.85 13.70 13.87
C ALA A 217 8.28 14.26 13.77
N GLU A 218 8.82 14.39 12.56
CA GLU A 218 10.14 15.00 12.31
C GLU A 218 10.17 16.48 12.74
N ALA A 219 9.13 17.25 12.40
CA ALA A 219 9.02 18.65 12.80
C ALA A 219 8.95 18.81 14.33
N SER A 220 8.17 17.95 15.00
CA SER A 220 8.07 17.93 16.46
C SER A 220 9.40 17.59 17.12
N ASN A 221 10.10 16.57 16.62
CA ASN A 221 11.44 16.20 17.12
C ASN A 221 12.46 17.32 16.94
N ARG A 222 12.45 18.02 15.79
CA ARG A 222 13.32 19.19 15.58
C ARG A 222 13.04 20.30 16.58
N LEU A 223 11.78 20.59 16.88
CA LEU A 223 11.39 21.62 17.85
C LEU A 223 11.86 21.25 19.27
N LEU A 224 11.61 20.00 19.70
CA LEU A 224 12.07 19.52 21.01
C LEU A 224 13.59 19.53 21.11
N GLN A 225 14.31 19.13 20.05
CA GLN A 225 15.76 19.20 20.03
C GLN A 225 16.27 20.64 20.18
N GLN A 226 15.64 21.62 19.51
CA GLN A 226 15.96 23.03 19.71
C GLN A 226 15.73 23.46 21.17
N GLN A 227 14.64 23.02 21.80
CA GLN A 227 14.37 23.32 23.21
C GLN A 227 15.40 22.68 24.15
N VAL A 228 15.88 21.46 23.86
CA VAL A 228 16.98 20.82 24.59
C VAL A 228 18.25 21.69 24.49
N ASP A 229 18.60 22.14 23.28
CA ASP A 229 19.80 22.94 23.05
C ASP A 229 19.72 24.32 23.74
N GLU A 230 18.54 24.96 23.71
CA GLU A 230 18.28 26.22 24.42
C GLU A 230 18.39 26.05 25.95
N LEU A 231 17.82 24.99 26.51
CA LEU A 231 17.94 24.69 27.93
C LEU A 231 19.36 24.30 28.33
N ASP A 232 20.11 23.59 27.49
CA ASP A 232 21.54 23.32 27.74
C ASP A 232 22.34 24.64 27.77
N GLY A 233 22.03 25.55 26.85
CA GLY A 233 22.58 26.91 26.85
C GLY A 233 22.22 27.71 28.12
N ALA A 234 20.97 27.63 28.57
CA ALA A 234 20.51 28.26 29.81
C ALA A 234 21.16 27.62 31.05
N ASN A 235 21.29 26.29 31.07
CA ASN A 235 21.89 25.54 32.15
C ASN A 235 23.38 25.89 32.30
N LYS A 236 24.13 25.97 31.20
CA LYS A 236 25.53 26.46 31.23
C LYS A 236 25.65 27.83 31.90
N LYS A 237 24.69 28.74 31.67
CA LYS A 237 24.66 30.05 32.34
C LYS A 237 24.28 29.93 33.83
N LEU A 238 23.35 29.04 34.18
CA LEU A 238 22.98 28.77 35.57
C LEU A 238 24.13 28.16 36.36
N VAL A 239 24.87 27.21 35.80
CA VAL A 239 26.07 26.62 36.43
C VAL A 239 27.10 27.69 36.76
N VAL A 240 27.34 28.65 35.85
CA VAL A 240 28.24 29.78 36.11
C VAL A 240 27.70 30.67 37.25
N LYS A 241 26.39 30.92 37.30
CA LYS A 241 25.76 31.66 38.40
C LYS A 241 25.84 30.92 39.74
N VAL A 242 25.60 29.61 39.76
CA VAL A 242 25.71 28.75 40.94
C VAL A 242 27.14 28.79 41.47
N ALA A 243 28.14 28.66 40.61
CA ALA A 243 29.55 28.78 41.02
C ALA A 243 29.87 30.17 41.62
N ALA A 244 29.30 31.24 41.05
CA ALA A 244 29.48 32.59 41.59
C ALA A 244 28.79 32.78 42.96
N LEU A 245 27.61 32.19 43.17
CA LEU A 245 26.90 32.20 44.44
C LEU A 245 27.61 31.34 45.49
N ASP A 246 28.12 30.17 45.12
CA ASP A 246 28.94 29.32 46.00
C ASP A 246 30.17 30.07 46.50
N GLU A 247 30.88 30.78 45.62
CA GLU A 247 32.01 31.62 46.00
C GLU A 247 31.59 32.72 46.98
N GLN A 248 30.42 33.35 46.78
CA GLN A 248 29.88 34.34 47.72
C GLN A 248 29.55 33.73 49.08
N VAL A 249 28.95 32.54 49.12
CA VAL A 249 28.64 31.83 50.37
C VAL A 249 29.94 31.48 51.11
N ASP A 250 30.99 31.06 50.41
CA ASP A 250 32.29 30.76 51.02
C ASP A 250 32.95 32.03 51.61
N VAL A 251 32.94 33.15 50.87
CA VAL A 251 33.44 34.44 51.36
C VAL A 251 32.67 34.92 52.60
N LEU A 252 31.34 34.87 52.57
CA LEU A 252 30.50 35.27 53.71
C LEU A 252 30.70 34.34 54.92
N SER A 253 30.90 33.04 54.67
CA SER A 253 31.17 32.05 55.73
C SER A 253 32.51 32.34 56.42
N LYS A 254 33.57 32.60 55.65
CA LYS A 254 34.88 33.01 56.17
C LYS A 254 34.81 34.33 56.93
N ALA A 255 34.07 35.33 56.42
CA ALA A 255 33.85 36.60 57.10
C ALA A 255 33.12 36.41 58.45
N ARG A 256 32.07 35.58 58.46
CA ARG A 256 31.33 35.23 59.68
C ARG A 256 32.22 34.56 60.71
N GLU A 257 33.06 33.61 60.30
CA GLU A 257 34.03 32.95 61.20
C GLU A 257 35.00 33.96 61.82
N SER A 258 35.54 34.87 61.01
CA SER A 258 36.43 35.93 61.49
C SER A 258 35.74 36.86 62.50
N LEU A 259 34.53 37.33 62.21
CA LEU A 259 33.76 38.19 63.12
C LEU A 259 33.32 37.46 64.39
N THR A 260 32.98 36.18 64.29
CA THR A 260 32.64 35.35 65.47
C THR A 260 33.86 35.20 66.39
N ALA A 261 35.06 35.01 65.83
CA ALA A 261 36.29 34.97 66.59
C ALA A 261 36.60 36.33 67.24
N ALA A 262 36.42 37.43 66.52
CA ALA A 262 36.59 38.78 67.04
C ALA A 262 35.61 39.08 68.19
N LEU A 263 34.33 38.74 68.03
CA LEU A 263 33.29 38.87 69.05
C LEU A 263 33.65 38.09 70.32
N ARG A 264 34.11 36.85 70.17
CA ARG A 264 34.55 36.02 71.29
C ARG A 264 35.73 36.65 72.02
N GLN A 265 36.71 37.17 71.28
CA GLN A 265 37.88 37.84 71.88
C GLN A 265 37.48 39.11 72.63
N GLU A 266 36.61 39.93 72.05
CA GLU A 266 36.18 41.18 72.68
C GLU A 266 35.29 40.95 73.91
N THR A 267 34.47 39.89 73.89
CA THR A 267 33.70 39.46 75.06
C THR A 267 34.62 39.08 76.23
N LEU A 268 35.66 38.28 75.98
CA LEU A 268 36.65 37.91 77.00
C LEU A 268 37.40 39.15 77.53
N ARG A 269 37.74 40.09 76.65
CA ARG A 269 38.35 41.37 77.03
C ARG A 269 37.44 42.21 77.92
N ALA A 270 36.15 42.31 77.59
CA ALA A 270 35.17 43.01 78.41
C ALA A 270 35.01 42.35 79.79
N GLU A 271 34.93 41.02 79.85
CA GLU A 271 34.88 40.26 81.12
C GLU A 271 36.09 40.56 82.02
N SER A 272 37.30 40.59 81.45
CA SER A 272 38.52 40.97 82.18
C SER A 272 38.46 42.41 82.71
N ALA A 273 38.00 43.36 81.89
CA ALA A 273 37.88 44.75 82.31
C ALA A 273 36.82 44.94 83.42
N VAL A 274 35.71 44.19 83.38
CA VAL A 274 34.72 44.17 84.47
C VAL A 274 35.37 43.71 85.79
N ALA A 275 36.20 42.66 85.74
CA ALA A 275 36.92 42.19 86.92
C ALA A 275 37.89 43.25 87.48
N GLU A 276 38.60 43.98 86.61
CA GLU A 276 39.49 45.07 87.00
C GLU A 276 38.74 46.25 87.64
N VAL A 277 37.59 46.66 87.08
CA VAL A 277 36.71 47.68 87.69
C VAL A 277 36.26 47.23 89.08
N SER A 278 35.84 45.98 89.22
CA SER A 278 35.42 45.43 90.51
C SER A 278 36.56 45.48 91.55
N SER A 279 37.77 45.09 91.14
CA SER A 279 38.95 45.12 92.00
C SER A 279 39.35 46.55 92.41
N THR A 280 39.37 47.49 91.47
CA THR A 280 39.69 48.91 91.74
C THR A 280 38.62 49.57 92.62
N LYS A 281 37.34 49.22 92.46
CA LYS A 281 36.25 49.68 93.32
C LYS A 281 36.38 49.19 94.76
N LEU A 282 36.81 47.94 94.97
CA LEU A 282 37.11 47.41 96.31
C LEU A 282 38.32 48.13 96.93
N ALA A 283 39.35 48.42 96.14
CA ALA A 283 40.51 49.19 96.62
C ALA A 283 40.11 50.63 97.01
N LEU A 284 39.27 51.30 96.19
CA LEU A 284 38.72 52.61 96.51
C LEU A 284 37.95 52.59 97.82
N GLN A 285 37.08 51.60 98.02
CA GLN A 285 36.32 51.47 99.27
C GLN A 285 37.24 51.33 100.49
N SER A 286 38.26 50.48 100.41
CA SER A 286 39.24 50.31 101.48
C SER A 286 40.00 51.61 101.79
N GLU A 287 40.35 52.41 100.78
CA GLU A 287 41.10 53.65 100.98
C GLU A 287 40.19 54.78 101.51
N VAL A 288 38.93 54.85 101.08
CA VAL A 288 37.91 55.75 101.65
C VAL A 288 37.67 55.46 103.13
N GLU A 289 37.56 54.19 103.51
CA GLU A 289 37.45 53.79 104.92
C GLU A 289 38.69 54.21 105.73
N LYS A 290 39.88 54.12 105.14
CA LYS A 290 41.13 54.57 105.77
C LYS A 290 41.19 56.10 105.93
N SER A 291 40.81 56.86 104.90
CA SER A 291 40.68 58.32 104.98
C SER A 291 39.73 58.73 106.11
N SER A 292 38.55 58.10 106.20
CA SER A 292 37.57 58.37 107.28
C SER A 292 38.10 58.04 108.68
N ARG A 293 38.93 56.99 108.82
CA ARG A 293 39.59 56.67 110.09
C ARG A 293 40.65 57.70 110.46
N LEU A 294 41.50 58.10 109.51
CA LEU A 294 42.52 59.13 109.70
C LEU A 294 41.90 60.48 110.07
N GLU A 295 40.79 60.86 109.44
CA GLU A 295 40.04 62.08 109.77
C GLU A 295 39.53 62.05 111.22
N LYS A 296 38.92 60.94 111.65
CA LYS A 296 38.51 60.74 113.05
C LYS A 296 39.68 60.76 114.03
N GLU A 297 40.83 60.22 113.64
CA GLU A 297 42.04 60.19 114.46
C GLU A 297 42.68 61.58 114.59
N ILE A 298 42.70 62.38 113.50
CA ILE A 298 43.08 63.79 113.52
C ILE A 298 42.17 64.58 114.46
N ASP A 299 40.86 64.42 114.34
CA ASP A 299 39.89 65.10 115.22
C ASP A 299 40.06 64.71 116.69
N ALA A 300 40.22 63.41 116.97
CA ALA A 300 40.45 62.92 118.34
C ALA A 300 41.78 63.43 118.90
N SER A 301 42.85 63.42 118.10
CA SER A 301 44.18 63.93 118.46
C SER A 301 44.13 65.44 118.72
N ALA A 302 43.45 66.22 117.87
CA ALA A 302 43.26 67.65 118.03
C ALA A 302 42.47 67.98 119.30
N GLN A 303 41.39 67.23 119.59
CA GLN A 303 40.64 67.40 120.84
C GLN A 303 41.46 67.04 122.07
N ALA A 304 42.25 65.97 122.02
CA ALA A 304 43.15 65.57 123.10
C ALA A 304 44.21 66.66 123.35
N HIS A 305 44.82 67.19 122.29
CA HIS A 305 45.75 68.32 122.36
C HIS A 305 45.11 69.55 123.01
N VAL A 306 43.93 69.97 122.55
CA VAL A 306 43.20 71.12 123.13
C VAL A 306 42.91 70.92 124.62
N LYS A 307 42.53 69.71 125.05
CA LYS A 307 42.31 69.39 126.47
C LYS A 307 43.61 69.45 127.27
N GLN A 308 44.70 68.87 126.77
CA GLN A 308 45.98 68.85 127.45
C GLN A 308 46.60 70.25 127.56
N VAL A 309 46.56 71.03 126.47
CA VAL A 309 47.00 72.43 126.45
C VAL A 309 46.19 73.26 127.44
N LYS A 310 44.85 73.18 127.43
CA LYS A 310 44.00 73.89 128.41
C LYS A 310 44.34 73.50 129.84
N SER A 311 44.53 72.22 130.13
CA SER A 311 44.89 71.75 131.46
C SER A 311 46.24 72.30 131.93
N LEU A 312 47.27 72.26 131.07
CA LEU A 312 48.59 72.80 131.37
C LEU A 312 48.56 74.34 131.50
N GLU A 313 47.84 75.04 130.64
CA GLU A 313 47.63 76.50 130.71
C GLU A 313 46.91 76.92 131.99
N GLU A 314 45.88 76.18 132.41
CA GLU A 314 45.15 76.43 133.66
C GLU A 314 46.02 76.19 134.90
N ARG A 315 46.90 75.17 134.89
CA ARG A 315 47.86 74.92 135.97
C ARG A 315 48.91 76.02 136.07
N ILE A 316 49.43 76.48 134.93
CA ILE A 316 50.34 77.64 134.87
C ILE A 316 49.65 78.91 135.41
N LYS A 317 48.40 79.19 135.02
CA LYS A 317 47.63 80.35 135.53
C LYS A 317 47.35 80.29 137.04
N ARG A 318 47.23 79.09 137.62
CA ARG A 318 47.03 78.89 139.07
C ARG A 318 48.30 79.11 139.91
N GLY A 319 49.43 79.42 139.29
CA GLY A 319 50.71 79.67 139.99
C GLY A 319 51.43 78.39 140.39
N GLU A 320 51.07 77.24 139.82
CA GLU A 320 51.72 75.94 140.07
C GLU A 320 53.12 75.84 139.43
N ASP A 321 53.54 76.84 138.64
CA ASP A 321 54.83 76.89 137.96
C ASP A 321 55.84 77.81 138.69
N LEU A 322 56.55 77.25 139.67
CA LEU A 322 57.55 77.98 140.47
C LEU A 322 58.97 77.95 139.84
N THR A 323 59.19 77.12 138.80
CA THR A 323 60.51 76.80 138.23
C THR A 323 60.59 76.88 136.69
N GLY A 324 59.47 77.13 136.00
CA GLY A 324 59.38 77.17 134.52
C GLY A 324 59.26 75.79 133.86
N GLU A 325 59.06 74.73 134.64
CA GLU A 325 58.95 73.35 134.14
C GLU A 325 57.61 73.10 133.45
N LEU A 326 56.50 73.66 133.96
CA LEU A 326 55.19 73.53 133.32
C LEU A 326 55.14 74.26 131.97
N GLN A 327 55.86 75.38 131.84
CA GLN A 327 56.03 76.07 130.56
C GLN A 327 56.79 75.21 129.53
N ARG A 328 57.86 74.52 129.94
CA ARG A 328 58.58 73.58 129.05
C ARG A 328 57.74 72.37 128.67
N GLU A 329 56.93 71.86 129.60
CA GLU A 329 56.02 70.74 129.36
C GLU A 329 54.89 71.13 128.40
N LEU A 330 54.32 72.33 128.55
CA LEU A 330 53.35 72.89 127.60
C LEU A 330 53.94 73.05 126.19
N GLU A 331 55.15 73.59 126.08
CA GLU A 331 55.82 73.76 124.80
C GLU A 331 56.18 72.41 124.15
N THR A 332 56.68 71.46 124.94
CA THR A 332 56.97 70.10 124.48
C THR A 332 55.70 69.37 124.02
N ALA A 333 54.60 69.53 124.76
CA ALA A 333 53.30 68.99 124.37
C ALA A 333 52.83 69.61 123.05
N ARG A 334 52.89 70.94 122.90
CA ARG A 334 52.51 71.64 121.66
C ARG A 334 53.33 71.16 120.46
N ILE A 335 54.65 71.09 120.59
CA ILE A 335 55.54 70.61 119.52
C ILE A 335 55.23 69.16 119.15
N ASN A 336 55.06 68.29 120.14
CA ASN A 336 54.77 66.87 119.89
C ASN A 336 53.39 66.68 119.25
N HIS A 337 52.39 67.44 119.68
CA HIS A 337 51.06 67.41 119.08
C HIS A 337 51.03 67.99 117.67
N GLU A 338 51.73 69.09 117.43
CA GLU A 338 51.87 69.66 116.08
C GLU A 338 52.58 68.69 115.13
N LYS A 339 53.59 67.97 115.61
CA LYS A 339 54.24 66.90 114.85
C LYS A 339 53.32 65.71 114.60
N ALA A 340 52.51 65.30 115.57
CA ALA A 340 51.55 64.20 115.42
C ALA A 340 50.41 64.57 114.45
N LEU A 341 49.84 65.77 114.59
CA LEU A 341 48.80 66.30 113.70
C LEU A 341 49.31 66.46 112.28
N SER A 342 50.49 67.07 112.07
CA SER A 342 51.08 67.19 110.72
C SER A 342 51.39 65.83 110.09
N GLY A 343 51.81 64.83 110.89
CA GLY A 343 52.00 63.45 110.44
C GLY A 343 50.70 62.79 109.98
N LEU A 344 49.63 62.87 110.78
CA LEU A 344 48.32 62.32 110.44
C LEU A 344 47.69 63.07 109.26
N GLN A 345 47.80 64.40 109.20
CA GLN A 345 47.33 65.22 108.07
C GLN A 345 48.06 64.87 106.78
N SER A 346 49.37 64.58 106.85
CA SER A 346 50.12 64.12 105.68
C SER A 346 49.65 62.74 105.21
N GLN A 347 49.35 61.82 106.13
CA GLN A 347 48.79 60.50 105.80
C GLN A 347 47.38 60.59 105.23
N LEU A 348 46.54 61.47 105.78
CA LEU A 348 45.19 61.74 105.26
C LEU A 348 45.30 62.27 103.84
N LYS A 349 46.14 63.27 103.60
CA LYS A 349 46.34 63.83 102.26
C LYS A 349 46.77 62.77 101.25
N VAL A 350 47.74 61.90 101.60
CA VAL A 350 48.15 60.79 100.73
C VAL A 350 47.00 59.81 100.46
N SER A 351 46.14 59.57 101.46
CA SER A 351 44.95 58.72 101.31
C SER A 351 43.89 59.38 100.42
N GLU A 352 43.64 60.68 100.59
CA GLU A 352 42.72 61.48 99.76
C GLU A 352 43.19 61.57 98.30
N ASP A 353 44.49 61.81 98.08
CA ASP A 353 45.10 61.78 96.75
C ASP A 353 44.89 60.39 96.10
N ARG A 354 45.06 59.31 96.89
CA ARG A 354 44.85 57.94 96.42
C ARG A 354 43.38 57.61 96.12
N VAL A 355 42.45 58.15 96.90
CA VAL A 355 40.99 58.06 96.64
C VAL A 355 40.66 58.77 95.32
N SER A 356 41.24 59.95 95.08
CA SER A 356 41.05 60.67 93.82
C SER A 356 41.61 59.87 92.63
N ASP A 357 42.84 59.35 92.74
CA ASP A 357 43.46 58.52 91.69
C ASP A 357 42.63 57.27 91.36
N LEU A 358 42.15 56.57 92.39
CA LEU A 358 41.34 55.36 92.22
C LEU A 358 39.99 55.68 91.59
N SER A 359 39.36 56.80 91.97
CA SER A 359 38.10 57.26 91.38
C SER A 359 38.24 57.58 89.90
N SER A 360 39.28 58.34 89.52
CA SER A 360 39.57 58.63 88.11
C SER A 360 39.94 57.37 87.32
N THR A 361 40.59 56.39 87.95
CA THR A 361 40.89 55.09 87.32
C THR A 361 39.60 54.31 87.04
N ILE A 362 38.65 54.29 87.99
CA ILE A 362 37.35 53.64 87.81
C ILE A 362 36.58 54.29 86.67
N GLU A 363 36.48 55.62 86.63
CA GLU A 363 35.81 56.33 85.54
C GLU A 363 36.40 55.98 84.17
N ARG A 364 37.73 55.94 84.06
CA ARG A 364 38.41 55.54 82.83
C ARG A 364 38.08 54.10 82.43
N HIS A 365 38.10 53.16 83.38
CA HIS A 365 37.81 51.75 83.10
C HIS A 365 36.32 51.54 82.75
N GLU A 366 35.41 52.26 83.39
CA GLU A 366 33.96 52.22 83.07
C GLU A 366 33.68 52.77 81.67
N GLU A 367 34.37 53.83 81.26
CA GLU A 367 34.27 54.36 79.90
C GLU A 367 34.82 53.36 78.87
N GLU A 368 35.97 52.74 79.15
CA GLU A 368 36.51 51.67 78.31
C GLU A 368 35.53 50.50 78.19
N LEU A 369 34.88 50.08 79.27
CA LEU A 369 33.83 49.06 79.23
C LEU A 369 32.64 49.45 78.35
N ARG A 370 32.18 50.71 78.39
CA ARG A 370 31.11 51.19 77.50
C ARG A 370 31.52 51.07 76.04
N THR A 371 32.74 51.47 75.69
CA THR A 371 33.24 51.35 74.31
C THR A 371 33.33 49.89 73.84
N ARG A 372 33.80 48.97 74.71
CA ARG A 372 33.86 47.54 74.40
C ARG A 372 32.47 46.92 74.26
N GLN A 373 31.52 47.29 75.13
CA GLN A 373 30.14 46.83 75.03
C GLN A 373 29.50 47.27 73.71
N THR A 374 29.73 48.51 73.30
CA THR A 374 29.26 49.04 72.01
C THR A 374 29.86 48.26 70.83
N THR A 375 31.14 47.89 70.94
CA THR A 375 31.84 47.05 69.94
C THR A 375 31.27 45.63 69.87
N ILE A 376 30.99 45.02 71.03
CA ILE A 376 30.35 43.69 71.13
C ILE A 376 28.97 43.69 70.48
N ASP A 377 28.15 44.70 70.74
CA ASP A 377 26.81 44.77 70.18
C ASP A 377 26.83 44.96 68.66
N GLY A 378 27.74 45.78 68.13
CA GLY A 378 27.98 45.88 66.69
C GLY A 378 28.43 44.56 66.04
N LEU A 379 29.39 43.86 66.65
CA LEU A 379 29.85 42.56 66.16
C LEU A 379 28.74 41.48 66.17
N LYS A 380 27.83 41.51 67.17
CA LYS A 380 26.66 40.61 67.19
C LYS A 380 25.70 40.89 66.05
N GLU A 381 25.48 42.16 65.74
CA GLU A 381 24.61 42.58 64.64
C GLU A 381 25.20 42.13 63.29
N ASP A 382 26.49 42.35 63.07
CA ASP A 382 27.20 41.92 61.86
C ASP A 382 27.15 40.39 61.66
N VAL A 383 27.42 39.61 62.71
CA VAL A 383 27.33 38.14 62.66
C VAL A 383 25.91 37.66 62.34
N SER A 384 24.89 38.31 62.90
CA SER A 384 23.49 37.96 62.66
C SER A 384 23.05 38.29 61.23
N SER A 385 23.49 39.43 60.71
CA SER A 385 23.25 39.86 59.32
C SER A 385 23.87 38.89 58.32
N LEU A 386 25.16 38.57 58.47
CA LEU A 386 25.87 37.62 57.60
C LEU A 386 25.26 36.21 57.67
N THR A 387 24.84 35.77 58.85
CA THR A 387 24.18 34.46 59.01
C THR A 387 22.87 34.39 58.25
N SER A 388 22.10 35.48 58.23
CA SER A 388 20.84 35.55 57.51
C SER A 388 21.06 35.57 55.99
N GLN A 389 22.03 36.37 55.51
CA GLN A 389 22.40 36.41 54.09
C GLN A 389 22.92 35.05 53.58
N ALA A 390 23.78 34.39 54.35
CA ALA A 390 24.30 33.07 53.97
C ALA A 390 23.17 32.04 53.82
N LYS A 391 22.21 32.00 54.75
CA LYS A 391 21.05 31.09 54.67
C LYS A 391 20.19 31.33 53.44
N GLU A 392 19.91 32.60 53.12
CA GLU A 392 19.13 32.98 51.94
C GLU A 392 19.82 32.53 50.64
N LEU A 393 21.13 32.79 50.50
CA LEU A 393 21.90 32.37 49.33
C LEU A 393 21.96 30.84 49.20
N THR A 394 22.11 30.11 50.31
CA THR A 394 22.06 28.64 50.30
C THR A 394 20.70 28.12 49.82
N HIS A 395 19.58 28.70 50.29
CA HIS A 395 18.25 28.31 49.83
C HIS A 395 18.06 28.56 48.32
N GLN A 396 18.53 29.72 47.81
CA GLN A 396 18.45 30.04 46.38
C GLN A 396 19.28 29.08 45.52
N LEU A 397 20.45 28.64 46.02
CA LEU A 397 21.28 27.62 45.36
C LEU A 397 20.56 26.27 45.25
N GLU A 398 19.97 25.79 46.35
CA GLU A 398 19.22 24.53 46.39
C GLU A 398 18.00 24.55 45.46
N GLU A 399 17.21 25.63 45.51
CA GLU A 399 16.01 25.78 44.69
C GLU A 399 16.35 25.88 43.19
N SER A 400 17.39 26.65 42.83
CA SER A 400 17.88 26.74 41.46
C SER A 400 18.41 25.40 40.94
N GLY A 401 19.09 24.61 41.79
CA GLY A 401 19.56 23.28 41.42
C GLY A 401 18.41 22.31 41.14
N ARG A 402 17.40 22.29 42.02
CA ARG A 402 16.22 21.43 41.88
C ARG A 402 15.42 21.74 40.62
N LEU A 403 15.07 23.01 40.40
CA LEU A 403 14.24 23.42 39.25
C LEU A 403 14.93 23.13 37.91
N ASN A 404 16.24 23.31 37.85
CA ASN A 404 17.03 23.03 36.66
C ASN A 404 17.11 21.51 36.36
N HIS A 405 17.26 20.68 37.39
CA HIS A 405 17.27 19.23 37.23
C HIS A 405 15.91 18.67 36.79
N GLU A 406 14.81 19.13 37.41
CA GLU A 406 13.45 18.73 37.04
C GLU A 406 13.12 19.08 35.58
N ALA A 407 13.44 20.31 35.14
CA ALA A 407 13.21 20.73 33.76
C ALA A 407 14.01 19.90 32.74
N GLN A 408 15.23 19.48 33.09
CA GLN A 408 16.06 18.63 32.21
C GLN A 408 15.53 17.20 32.11
N GLU A 409 15.15 16.59 33.23
CA GLU A 409 14.59 15.23 33.26
C GLU A 409 13.29 15.17 32.43
N GLU A 410 12.38 16.13 32.60
CA GLU A 410 11.11 16.16 31.89
C GLU A 410 11.30 16.30 30.36
N LEU A 411 12.14 17.23 29.92
CA LEU A 411 12.37 17.44 28.49
C LEU A 411 13.13 16.26 27.84
N ARG A 412 14.06 15.64 28.58
CA ARG A 412 14.79 14.46 28.12
C ARG A 412 13.87 13.24 27.99
N GLY A 413 12.90 13.12 28.91
CA GLY A 413 11.79 12.17 28.80
C GLY A 413 10.97 12.39 27.53
N GLN A 414 10.50 13.62 27.30
CA GLN A 414 9.71 13.97 26.11
C GLN A 414 10.47 13.74 24.79
N LEU A 415 11.75 14.10 24.72
CA LEU A 415 12.60 13.87 23.55
C LEU A 415 12.76 12.36 23.28
N SER A 416 13.00 11.57 24.32
CA SER A 416 13.11 10.11 24.20
C SER A 416 11.80 9.48 23.70
N GLU A 417 10.66 9.88 24.25
CA GLU A 417 9.35 9.41 23.80
C GLU A 417 9.09 9.75 22.33
N GLN A 418 9.43 10.97 21.89
CA GLN A 418 9.25 11.39 20.51
C GLN A 418 10.24 10.74 19.54
N GLN A 419 11.48 10.44 19.96
CA GLN A 419 12.41 9.64 19.15
C GLN A 419 11.88 8.22 18.92
N ILE A 420 11.30 7.59 19.95
CA ILE A 420 10.65 6.28 19.81
C ILE A 420 9.45 6.37 18.86
N ALA A 421 8.63 7.43 18.96
CA ALA A 421 7.50 7.65 18.06
C ALA A 421 7.93 7.87 16.60
N LEU A 422 9.01 8.64 16.38
CA LEU A 422 9.57 8.88 15.05
C LEU A 422 10.07 7.58 14.41
N VAL A 423 10.85 6.78 15.13
CA VAL A 423 11.34 5.48 14.62
C VAL A 423 10.17 4.56 14.22
N LYS A 424 9.09 4.55 15.00
CA LYS A 424 7.87 3.80 14.65
C LYS A 424 7.21 4.35 13.38
N ALA A 425 7.13 5.67 13.23
CA ALA A 425 6.58 6.31 12.03
C ALA A 425 7.43 6.01 10.78
N GLU A 426 8.76 6.05 10.89
CA GLU A 426 9.69 5.69 9.81
C GLU A 426 9.55 4.22 9.39
N GLN A 427 9.43 3.31 10.36
CA GLN A 427 9.19 1.89 10.08
C GLN A 427 7.85 1.67 9.35
N LEU A 428 6.79 2.34 9.79
CA LEU A 428 5.49 2.30 9.11
C LEU A 428 5.62 2.84 7.69
N ALA A 429 6.22 4.02 7.50
CA ALA A 429 6.45 4.61 6.18
C ALA A 429 7.23 3.67 5.24
N SER A 430 8.29 3.02 5.75
CA SER A 430 9.07 2.04 4.98
C SER A 430 8.24 0.82 4.55
N SER A 431 7.41 0.31 5.45
CA SER A 431 6.52 -0.82 5.14
C SER A 431 5.44 -0.46 4.12
N THR A 432 4.84 0.73 4.26
CA THR A 432 3.83 1.24 3.31
C THR A 432 4.44 1.49 1.93
N ALA A 433 5.66 2.03 1.86
CA ALA A 433 6.38 2.23 0.60
C ALA A 433 6.62 0.90 -0.13
N LYS A 434 7.07 -0.15 0.57
CA LYS A 434 7.25 -1.49 -0.02
C LYS A 434 5.94 -2.07 -0.55
N THR A 435 4.84 -1.92 0.19
CA THR A 435 3.53 -2.40 -0.27
C THR A 435 3.03 -1.63 -1.49
N LEU A 436 3.29 -0.33 -1.57
CA LEU A 436 2.94 0.49 -2.73
C LEU A 436 3.74 0.07 -3.96
N GLU A 437 5.06 -0.11 -3.83
CA GLU A 437 5.94 -0.56 -4.93
C GLU A 437 5.50 -1.92 -5.49
N GLN A 438 5.09 -2.85 -4.62
CA GLN A 438 4.53 -4.14 -5.03
C GLN A 438 3.18 -4.01 -5.76
N ALA A 439 2.29 -3.13 -5.28
CA ALA A 439 1.01 -2.88 -5.90
C ALA A 439 1.18 -2.22 -7.29
N GLU A 440 2.07 -1.23 -7.42
CA GLU A 440 2.39 -0.58 -8.69
C GLU A 440 2.95 -1.58 -9.71
N ALA A 441 3.87 -2.46 -9.30
CA ALA A 441 4.44 -3.48 -10.16
C ALA A 441 3.36 -4.47 -10.65
N SER A 442 2.47 -4.92 -9.76
CA SER A 442 1.37 -5.83 -10.12
C SER A 442 0.37 -5.16 -11.08
N ASN A 443 0.07 -3.87 -10.87
CA ASN A 443 -0.85 -3.12 -11.71
C ASN A 443 -0.28 -2.93 -13.12
N ARG A 444 1.02 -2.59 -13.24
CA ARG A 444 1.70 -2.48 -14.54
C ARG A 444 1.65 -3.78 -15.33
N LEU A 445 1.86 -4.93 -14.68
CA LEU A 445 1.85 -6.21 -15.37
C LEU A 445 0.45 -6.60 -15.85
N LEU A 446 -0.57 -6.44 -14.99
CA LEU A 446 -1.97 -6.65 -15.39
C LEU A 446 -2.38 -5.73 -16.56
N GLN A 447 -1.96 -4.46 -16.53
CA GLN A 447 -2.25 -3.52 -17.61
C GLN A 447 -1.63 -3.99 -18.93
N GLN A 448 -0.37 -4.43 -18.92
CA GLN A 448 0.30 -4.95 -20.11
C GLN A 448 -0.45 -6.15 -20.69
N GLN A 449 -0.93 -7.07 -19.86
CA GLN A 449 -1.68 -8.24 -20.33
C GLN A 449 -3.07 -7.88 -20.85
N VAL A 450 -3.77 -6.94 -20.22
CA VAL A 450 -5.04 -6.42 -20.77
C VAL A 450 -4.82 -5.82 -22.17
N ASP A 451 -3.73 -5.08 -22.38
CA ASP A 451 -3.41 -4.50 -23.70
C ASP A 451 -3.05 -5.58 -24.75
N GLU A 452 -2.27 -6.60 -24.37
CA GLU A 452 -1.94 -7.74 -25.23
C GLU A 452 -3.19 -8.52 -25.66
N LEU A 453 -4.10 -8.75 -24.72
CA LEU A 453 -5.36 -9.44 -24.98
C LEU A 453 -6.30 -8.61 -25.86
N ASP A 454 -6.40 -7.30 -25.64
CA ASP A 454 -7.22 -6.41 -26.48
C ASP A 454 -6.71 -6.42 -27.93
N GLY A 455 -5.39 -6.46 -28.12
CA GLY A 455 -4.76 -6.66 -29.42
C GLY A 455 -5.09 -8.02 -30.06
N ALA A 456 -5.07 -9.10 -29.27
CA ALA A 456 -5.43 -10.44 -29.76
C ALA A 456 -6.91 -10.56 -30.15
N ASN A 457 -7.82 -10.01 -29.34
CA ASN A 457 -9.25 -10.09 -29.62
C ASN A 457 -9.65 -9.25 -30.84
N LYS A 458 -9.05 -8.06 -31.03
CA LYS A 458 -9.22 -7.30 -32.28
C LYS A 458 -8.90 -8.13 -33.53
N LYS A 459 -7.86 -8.96 -33.48
CA LYS A 459 -7.52 -9.88 -34.59
C LYS A 459 -8.54 -10.99 -34.76
N LEU A 460 -9.05 -11.57 -33.66
CA LEU A 460 -10.07 -12.61 -33.69
C LEU A 460 -11.41 -12.09 -34.23
N VAL A 461 -11.86 -10.91 -33.81
CA VAL A 461 -13.09 -10.28 -34.32
C VAL A 461 -13.01 -10.06 -35.84
N VAL A 462 -11.87 -9.59 -36.35
CA VAL A 462 -11.67 -9.43 -37.80
C VAL A 462 -11.75 -10.78 -38.53
N LYS A 463 -11.20 -11.86 -37.94
CA LYS A 463 -11.27 -13.21 -38.52
C LYS A 463 -12.69 -13.79 -38.51
N VAL A 464 -13.41 -13.65 -37.40
CA VAL A 464 -14.82 -14.08 -37.30
C VAL A 464 -15.68 -13.36 -38.32
N ALA A 465 -15.51 -12.04 -38.48
CA ALA A 465 -16.24 -11.28 -39.49
C ALA A 465 -15.96 -11.76 -40.93
N ALA A 466 -14.71 -12.13 -41.25
CA ALA A 466 -14.36 -12.68 -42.56
C ALA A 466 -14.99 -14.06 -42.80
N LEU A 467 -15.08 -14.89 -41.77
CA LEU A 467 -15.73 -16.20 -41.84
C LEU A 467 -17.26 -16.09 -41.97
N ASP A 468 -17.90 -15.16 -41.26
CA ASP A 468 -19.34 -14.90 -41.42
C ASP A 468 -19.66 -14.53 -42.87
N GLU A 469 -18.82 -13.71 -43.51
CA GLU A 469 -18.97 -13.36 -44.93
C GLU A 469 -18.83 -14.59 -45.83
N GLN A 470 -17.88 -15.48 -45.55
CA GLN A 470 -17.72 -16.74 -46.29
C GLN A 470 -18.92 -17.69 -46.11
N VAL A 471 -19.43 -17.83 -44.88
CA VAL A 471 -20.61 -18.65 -44.58
C VAL A 471 -21.86 -18.10 -45.27
N ASP A 472 -22.01 -16.79 -45.36
CA ASP A 472 -23.15 -16.14 -46.03
C ASP A 472 -23.12 -16.38 -47.54
N VAL A 473 -21.94 -16.28 -48.18
CA VAL A 473 -21.73 -16.65 -49.59
C VAL A 473 -22.10 -18.12 -49.84
N LEU A 474 -21.60 -19.01 -48.98
CA LEU A 474 -21.84 -20.45 -49.04
C LEU A 474 -23.32 -20.81 -48.81
N SER A 475 -24.03 -20.06 -47.98
CA SER A 475 -25.46 -20.24 -47.72
C SER A 475 -26.31 -19.80 -48.91
N LYS A 476 -26.01 -18.64 -49.49
CA LYS A 476 -26.65 -18.15 -50.73
C LYS A 476 -26.46 -19.12 -51.89
N ALA A 477 -25.26 -19.68 -52.04
CA ALA A 477 -24.98 -20.71 -53.04
C ALA A 477 -25.84 -21.98 -52.83
N ARG A 478 -26.02 -22.42 -51.58
CA ARG A 478 -26.87 -23.58 -51.24
C ARG A 478 -28.34 -23.32 -51.54
N GLU A 479 -28.85 -22.15 -51.18
CA GLU A 479 -30.25 -21.78 -51.44
C GLU A 479 -30.55 -21.76 -52.94
N SER A 480 -29.64 -21.18 -53.74
CA SER A 480 -29.71 -21.22 -55.20
C SER A 480 -29.78 -22.66 -55.74
N LEU A 481 -28.93 -23.56 -55.23
CA LEU A 481 -28.88 -24.95 -55.68
C LEU A 481 -30.13 -25.75 -55.27
N THR A 482 -30.64 -25.51 -54.05
CA THR A 482 -31.86 -26.16 -53.54
C THR A 482 -33.08 -25.72 -54.36
N ALA A 483 -33.14 -24.45 -54.75
CA ALA A 483 -34.17 -23.94 -55.65
C ALA A 483 -34.08 -24.59 -57.04
N ALA A 484 -32.88 -24.70 -57.60
CA ALA A 484 -32.67 -25.36 -58.90
C ALA A 484 -33.06 -26.85 -58.85
N LEU A 485 -32.66 -27.59 -57.82
CA LEU A 485 -33.02 -29.00 -57.61
C LEU A 485 -34.53 -29.20 -57.49
N ARG A 486 -35.25 -28.35 -56.74
CA ARG A 486 -36.72 -28.42 -56.64
C ARG A 486 -37.40 -28.17 -57.98
N GLN A 487 -36.93 -27.18 -58.73
CA GLN A 487 -37.49 -26.83 -60.02
C GLN A 487 -37.31 -27.98 -61.03
N GLU A 488 -36.19 -28.70 -60.93
CA GLU A 488 -35.88 -29.82 -61.81
C GLU A 488 -36.57 -31.13 -61.37
N THR A 489 -36.77 -31.34 -60.08
CA THR A 489 -37.57 -32.47 -59.58
C THR A 489 -39.03 -32.36 -60.04
N LEU A 490 -39.60 -31.15 -60.03
CA LEU A 490 -40.93 -30.89 -60.58
C LEU A 490 -41.02 -31.13 -62.10
N ARG A 491 -39.93 -30.89 -62.85
CA ARG A 491 -39.86 -31.20 -64.28
C ARG A 491 -39.71 -32.70 -64.55
N ALA A 492 -38.90 -33.40 -63.76
CA ALA A 492 -38.76 -34.85 -63.85
C ALA A 492 -40.07 -35.57 -63.49
N GLU A 493 -40.79 -35.13 -62.45
CA GLU A 493 -42.12 -35.67 -62.11
C GLU A 493 -43.14 -35.41 -63.22
N SER A 494 -43.07 -34.25 -63.89
CA SER A 494 -43.88 -33.96 -65.09
C SER A 494 -43.54 -34.88 -66.27
N ALA A 495 -42.27 -35.20 -66.48
CA ALA A 495 -41.84 -36.08 -67.57
C ALA A 495 -42.17 -37.57 -67.30
N VAL A 496 -42.10 -38.01 -66.05
CA VAL A 496 -42.50 -39.38 -65.65
C VAL A 496 -44.03 -39.56 -65.75
N ALA A 497 -44.81 -38.51 -65.50
CA ALA A 497 -46.25 -38.52 -65.72
C ALA A 497 -46.61 -38.68 -67.22
N GLU A 498 -45.79 -38.17 -68.15
CA GLU A 498 -45.97 -38.39 -69.60
C GLU A 498 -45.57 -39.80 -70.07
N VAL A 499 -44.74 -40.53 -69.31
CA VAL A 499 -44.32 -41.91 -69.63
C VAL A 499 -45.33 -42.96 -69.14
N SER A 500 -46.20 -42.62 -68.18
CA SER A 500 -47.25 -43.53 -67.68
C SER A 500 -48.53 -43.46 -68.52
N ILE A 501 -48.49 -44.03 -69.73
CA ILE A 501 -49.71 -44.39 -70.46
C ILE A 501 -50.23 -45.72 -69.86
N PRO A 502 -51.48 -45.79 -69.36
CA PRO A 502 -52.03 -47.04 -68.88
C PRO A 502 -52.28 -47.99 -70.07
N SER A 503 -51.98 -49.27 -69.83
CA SER A 503 -52.07 -50.41 -70.76
C SER A 503 -53.32 -50.47 -71.63
#